data_AF-A0A950P650-F1
#
_entry.id   AF-A0A950P650-F1
#
_cell.length_a   1.000
_cell.length_b   1.000
_cell.length_c   1.000
_cell.angle_alpha   90.00
_cell.angle_beta   90.00
_cell.angle_gamma   90.00
#
_symmetry.space_group_name_H-M   'P 1'
#
loop_
_entity.id
_entity.type
_entity.pdbx_description
1 polymer ?
#
loop_
_entity_poly.entity_id
_entity_poly.type
_entity_poly.pdbx_seq_one_letter_code
_entity_poly.pdbx_strand_id
1 'polypeptide(L)'
;MSVSINGASQVLRPPTDGLPYLRHDLAGRLSTEPGSVVIEGDRIAGFEPSADAAIQIDARGCAVIPGFVDCHTHLPFAGWREREYEMKIGGESYETIARAGGGIRASARSLAEASDDEVLSQARALAGEMLAHGTTTFECKSGYGLSAEGETRAIRLAAALSGRVAQRTRSTALLAHAVPDGYEAGAWMEEVEAMLPDALAAGDVTALDIYVESVAFDNDHLRRMGELAKRYSLDLRAHVKQFNANHSVPVALEAGARSVDHLACLPEDELAGLAGAETAAVLLPGAEFLGEERVAPARALADAGAICVLGSDLNPGTSPVLSIPV
;
A
#
# COMPACT_ATOMS: atom_id res chain seq x y z
N MET A 1 13.35 14.80 -24.31
CA MET A 1 12.55 16.03 -24.50
C MET A 1 12.68 16.85 -23.22
N SER A 2 12.79 18.17 -23.32
CA SER A 2 12.93 19.07 -22.16
C SER A 2 11.63 19.84 -21.88
N VAL A 3 11.31 20.06 -20.61
CA VAL A 3 10.12 20.80 -20.14
C VAL A 3 10.56 21.83 -19.12
N SER A 4 10.06 23.07 -19.23
CA SER A 4 10.23 24.12 -18.21
C SER A 4 8.86 24.50 -17.66
N ILE A 5 8.63 24.23 -16.37
CA ILE A 5 7.46 24.67 -15.60
C ILE A 5 7.85 25.98 -14.92
N ASN A 6 7.19 27.08 -15.26
CA ASN A 6 7.67 28.41 -14.92
C ASN A 6 6.68 29.21 -14.06
N GLY A 7 7.22 29.98 -13.12
CA GLY A 7 6.46 30.99 -12.37
C GLY A 7 5.45 30.39 -11.38
N ALA A 8 5.69 29.18 -10.90
CA ALA A 8 4.89 28.58 -9.85
C ALA A 8 4.94 29.45 -8.59
N SER A 9 3.80 29.59 -7.91
CA SER A 9 3.71 30.37 -6.67
C SER A 9 4.34 29.63 -5.50
N GLN A 10 4.33 28.30 -5.58
CA GLN A 10 4.91 27.39 -4.59
C GLN A 10 5.58 26.24 -5.33
N VAL A 11 6.86 25.99 -5.07
CA VAL A 11 7.59 24.81 -5.52
C VAL A 11 8.12 24.11 -4.27
N LEU A 12 7.69 22.88 -4.05
CA LEU A 12 8.28 22.04 -3.00
C LEU A 12 9.60 21.45 -3.51
N ARG A 13 10.70 21.89 -2.93
CA ARG A 13 12.05 21.42 -3.27
C ARG A 13 12.51 20.39 -2.24
N PRO A 14 13.25 19.34 -2.67
CA PRO A 14 13.87 18.43 -1.71
C PRO A 14 14.89 19.20 -0.85
N PRO A 15 15.02 18.86 0.44
CA PRO A 15 16.05 19.42 1.32
C PRO A 15 17.45 19.16 0.76
N THR A 16 18.34 20.15 0.85
CA THR A 16 19.70 20.08 0.30
C THR A 16 20.63 19.13 1.06
N ASP A 17 20.36 18.89 2.34
CA ASP A 17 21.06 17.93 3.20
C ASP A 17 20.48 16.51 3.11
N GLY A 18 19.35 16.35 2.40
CA GLY A 18 18.59 15.10 2.34
C GLY A 18 17.80 14.85 3.63
N LEU A 19 16.52 14.56 3.50
CA LEU A 19 15.71 14.01 4.59
C LEU A 19 15.26 12.61 4.16
N PRO A 20 16.03 11.54 4.46
CA PRO A 20 15.66 10.19 4.04
C PRO A 20 14.31 9.79 4.61
N TYR A 21 14.00 10.24 5.84
CA TYR A 21 12.68 10.10 6.45
C TYR A 21 12.31 11.38 7.21
N LEU A 22 11.03 11.77 7.13
CA LEU A 22 10.46 12.84 7.94
C LEU A 22 10.05 12.25 9.29
N ARG A 23 10.91 12.39 10.30
CA ARG A 23 10.66 11.98 11.70
C ARG A 23 10.39 13.20 12.57
N HIS A 24 9.68 13.02 13.70
CA HIS A 24 9.32 14.12 14.59
C HIS A 24 8.62 15.26 13.82
N ASP A 25 9.12 16.49 13.97
CA ASP A 25 8.64 17.69 13.29
C ASP A 25 9.46 18.07 12.05
N LEU A 26 10.30 17.16 11.52
CA LEU A 26 11.14 17.45 10.35
C LEU A 26 10.33 17.84 9.10
N ALA A 27 9.05 17.45 9.03
CA ALA A 27 8.12 17.94 8.01
C ALA A 27 7.96 19.47 8.05
N GLY A 28 8.08 20.12 9.21
CA GLY A 28 8.07 21.57 9.37
C GLY A 28 9.31 22.27 8.80
N ARG A 29 10.36 21.51 8.43
CA ARG A 29 11.51 22.04 7.68
C ARG A 29 11.24 22.12 6.18
N LEU A 30 10.18 21.47 5.69
CA LEU A 30 9.79 21.58 4.29
C LEU A 30 9.23 22.97 4.04
N SER A 31 9.79 23.65 3.05
CA SER A 31 9.30 24.95 2.59
C SER A 31 8.90 24.88 1.13
N THR A 32 7.95 25.74 0.76
CA THR A 32 7.63 26.00 -0.63
C THR A 32 8.01 27.44 -0.95
N GLU A 33 8.71 27.65 -2.05
CA GLU A 33 9.11 28.98 -2.53
C GLU A 33 8.61 29.18 -3.96
N PRO A 34 8.30 30.42 -4.39
CA PRO A 34 8.04 30.70 -5.79
C PRO A 34 9.24 30.28 -6.66
N GLY A 35 8.97 29.72 -7.84
CA GLY A 35 10.06 29.27 -8.70
C GLY A 35 9.63 28.50 -9.94
N SER A 36 10.61 27.79 -10.50
CA SER A 36 10.46 26.97 -11.69
C SER A 36 10.98 25.56 -11.46
N VAL A 37 10.62 24.63 -12.35
CA VAL A 37 11.17 23.28 -12.41
C VAL A 37 11.49 22.96 -13.87
N VAL A 38 12.73 22.56 -14.14
CA VAL A 38 13.15 22.09 -15.47
C VAL A 38 13.35 20.58 -15.43
N ILE A 39 12.81 19.91 -16.42
CA ILE A 39 12.86 18.47 -16.61
C ILE A 39 13.60 18.18 -17.90
N GLU A 40 14.58 17.28 -17.85
CA GLU A 40 15.28 16.76 -19.02
C GLU A 40 15.15 15.24 -19.03
N GLY A 41 14.52 14.70 -20.09
CA GLY A 41 14.23 13.27 -20.15
C GLY A 41 13.24 12.88 -19.06
N ASP A 42 13.68 12.04 -18.12
CA ASP A 42 12.89 11.50 -17.00
C ASP A 42 13.28 12.08 -15.63
N ARG A 43 14.11 13.14 -15.61
CA ARG A 43 14.70 13.70 -14.38
C ARG A 43 14.52 15.21 -14.28
N ILE A 44 14.44 15.68 -13.04
CA ILE A 44 14.56 17.11 -12.72
C ILE A 44 16.01 17.52 -12.95
N ALA A 45 16.22 18.48 -13.86
CA ALA A 45 17.54 19.02 -14.21
C ALA A 45 17.89 20.28 -13.40
N GLY A 46 16.89 21.00 -12.90
CA GLY A 46 17.10 22.20 -12.09
C GLY A 46 15.82 22.92 -11.70
N PHE A 47 15.97 24.01 -10.95
CA PHE A 47 14.87 24.84 -10.45
C PHE A 47 14.90 26.28 -11.00
N GLU A 48 15.75 26.52 -11.99
CA GLU A 48 15.84 27.78 -12.74
C GLU A 48 15.10 27.66 -14.08
N PRO A 49 14.41 28.71 -14.57
CA PRO A 49 13.73 28.67 -15.86
C PRO A 49 14.67 28.33 -17.03
N SER A 50 14.19 27.56 -18.01
CA SER A 50 14.90 27.30 -19.26
C SER A 50 14.09 27.78 -20.46
N ALA A 51 14.53 28.87 -21.10
CA ALA A 51 13.87 29.43 -22.28
C ALA A 51 13.96 28.51 -23.51
N ASP A 52 14.99 27.66 -23.57
CA ASP A 52 15.25 26.74 -24.67
C ASP A 52 14.56 25.37 -24.50
N ALA A 53 13.82 25.16 -23.39
CA ALA A 53 13.10 23.92 -23.20
C ALA A 53 11.99 23.74 -24.26
N ALA A 54 11.86 22.50 -24.78
CA ALA A 54 10.96 22.18 -25.88
C ALA A 54 9.48 22.40 -25.52
N ILE A 55 9.11 22.25 -24.25
CA ILE A 55 7.78 22.55 -23.72
C ILE A 55 7.90 23.62 -22.64
N GLN A 56 7.06 24.64 -22.71
CA GLN A 56 6.93 25.70 -21.70
C GLN A 56 5.56 25.58 -21.03
N ILE A 57 5.54 25.45 -19.71
CA ILE A 57 4.31 25.40 -18.90
C ILE A 57 4.30 26.64 -18.00
N ASP A 58 3.19 27.38 -18.04
CA ASP A 58 2.95 28.51 -17.15
C ASP A 58 2.20 28.04 -15.90
N ALA A 59 2.85 28.12 -14.74
CA ALA A 59 2.32 27.65 -13.46
C ALA A 59 1.97 28.80 -12.50
N ARG A 60 1.80 30.04 -13.00
CA ARG A 60 1.39 31.17 -12.17
C ARG A 60 0.09 30.86 -11.41
N GLY A 61 0.10 31.12 -10.10
CA GLY A 61 -1.01 30.80 -9.20
C GLY A 61 -1.08 29.32 -8.76
N CYS A 62 -0.20 28.44 -9.26
CA CYS A 62 -0.20 27.02 -8.92
C CYS A 62 0.90 26.67 -7.91
N ALA A 63 0.70 25.53 -7.24
CA ALA A 63 1.74 24.80 -6.52
C ALA A 63 2.28 23.67 -7.39
N VAL A 64 3.59 23.46 -7.36
CA VAL A 64 4.29 22.35 -7.99
C VAL A 64 4.92 21.51 -6.87
N ILE A 65 4.40 20.31 -6.70
CA ILE A 65 4.83 19.35 -5.68
C ILE A 65 5.16 18.01 -6.35
N PRO A 66 5.97 17.14 -5.70
CA PRO A 66 6.15 15.78 -6.17
C PRO A 66 4.81 15.05 -6.29
N GLY A 67 4.69 14.17 -7.29
CA GLY A 67 3.53 13.30 -7.41
C GLY A 67 3.43 12.38 -6.19
N PHE A 68 2.20 12.08 -5.77
CA PHE A 68 1.97 11.26 -4.58
C PHE A 68 2.41 9.82 -4.80
N VAL A 69 2.81 9.18 -3.70
CA VAL A 69 3.14 7.75 -3.61
C VAL A 69 2.08 7.10 -2.73
N ASP A 70 1.31 6.18 -3.29
CA ASP A 70 0.39 5.35 -2.54
C ASP A 70 1.06 4.03 -2.18
N CYS A 71 1.57 3.94 -0.96
CA CYS A 71 2.44 2.84 -0.55
C CYS A 71 1.70 1.55 -0.20
N HIS A 72 0.36 1.53 -0.25
CA HIS A 72 -0.45 0.40 0.18
C HIS A 72 -1.79 0.34 -0.56
N THR A 73 -1.90 -0.55 -1.56
CA THR A 73 -3.16 -0.86 -2.25
C THR A 73 -3.27 -2.34 -2.57
N HIS A 74 -4.49 -2.82 -2.79
CA HIS A 74 -4.78 -4.21 -3.16
C HIS A 74 -5.19 -4.34 -4.64
N LEU A 75 -4.70 -3.44 -5.50
CA LEU A 75 -4.86 -3.58 -6.94
C LEU A 75 -3.88 -4.65 -7.49
N PRO A 76 -4.29 -5.47 -8.48
CA PRO A 76 -5.62 -5.54 -9.08
C PRO A 76 -6.58 -6.49 -8.33
N PHE A 77 -7.87 -6.19 -8.36
CA PHE A 77 -8.96 -7.04 -7.88
C PHE A 77 -10.15 -7.02 -8.86
N ALA A 78 -11.12 -7.91 -8.65
CA ALA A 78 -12.32 -8.02 -9.49
C ALA A 78 -13.59 -7.69 -8.70
N GLY A 79 -14.41 -6.78 -9.24
CA GLY A 79 -15.69 -6.39 -8.62
C GLY A 79 -15.52 -5.60 -7.32
N TRP A 80 -16.64 -5.22 -6.72
CA TRP A 80 -16.70 -4.51 -5.44
C TRP A 80 -17.45 -5.37 -4.42
N ARG A 81 -17.38 -4.99 -3.14
CA ARG A 81 -18.18 -5.61 -2.06
C ARG A 81 -19.32 -4.69 -1.61
N GLU A 82 -20.01 -4.04 -2.54
CA GLU A 82 -21.08 -3.08 -2.27
C GLU A 82 -22.22 -3.68 -1.44
N ARG A 83 -22.58 -4.94 -1.70
CA ARG A 83 -23.62 -5.66 -0.93
C ARG A 83 -23.22 -5.84 0.53
N GLU A 84 -21.94 -6.08 0.80
CA GLU A 84 -21.45 -6.18 2.18
C GLU A 84 -21.52 -4.82 2.88
N TYR A 85 -21.20 -3.73 2.16
CA TYR A 85 -21.37 -2.38 2.68
C TYR A 85 -22.84 -2.07 3.02
N GLU A 86 -23.78 -2.42 2.13
CA GLU A 86 -25.23 -2.30 2.39
C GLU A 86 -25.67 -3.07 3.64
N MET A 87 -25.13 -4.28 3.85
CA MET A 87 -25.42 -5.07 5.05
C MET A 87 -24.84 -4.41 6.32
N LYS A 88 -23.61 -3.89 6.26
CA LYS A 88 -22.97 -3.20 7.40
C LYS A 88 -23.76 -1.97 7.83
N ILE A 89 -24.14 -1.10 6.89
CA ILE A 89 -24.96 0.09 7.20
C ILE A 89 -26.37 -0.29 7.68
N GLY A 90 -26.85 -1.48 7.31
CA GLY A 90 -28.09 -2.07 7.82
C GLY A 90 -27.98 -2.64 9.24
N GLY A 91 -26.78 -2.66 9.84
CA GLY A 91 -26.51 -3.16 11.19
C GLY A 91 -26.28 -4.68 11.27
N GLU A 92 -26.07 -5.36 10.14
CA GLU A 92 -25.77 -6.79 10.13
C GLU A 92 -24.41 -7.09 10.75
N SER A 93 -24.33 -8.18 11.52
CA SER A 93 -23.07 -8.59 12.15
C SER A 93 -22.06 -9.11 11.11
N TYR A 94 -20.76 -9.00 11.44
CA TYR A 94 -19.68 -9.59 10.63
C TYR A 94 -19.91 -11.08 10.37
N GLU A 95 -20.37 -11.84 11.36
CA GLU A 95 -20.70 -13.26 11.21
C GLU A 95 -21.82 -13.48 10.17
N THR A 96 -22.86 -12.66 10.19
CA THR A 96 -23.96 -12.74 9.22
C THR A 96 -23.46 -12.49 7.81
N ILE A 97 -22.66 -11.44 7.63
CA ILE A 97 -22.04 -11.07 6.35
C ILE A 97 -21.17 -12.22 5.83
N ALA A 98 -20.32 -12.78 6.69
CA ALA A 98 -19.45 -13.89 6.34
C ALA A 98 -20.25 -15.14 5.93
N ARG A 99 -21.33 -15.47 6.66
CA ARG A 99 -22.24 -16.59 6.32
C ARG A 99 -23.01 -16.37 5.02
N ALA A 100 -23.29 -15.11 4.67
CA ALA A 100 -23.88 -14.74 3.38
C ALA A 100 -22.87 -14.81 2.21
N GLY A 101 -21.65 -15.27 2.47
CA GLY A 101 -20.59 -15.39 1.48
C GLY A 101 -19.79 -14.09 1.27
N GLY A 102 -19.95 -13.08 2.13
CA GLY A 102 -19.15 -11.85 2.10
C GLY A 102 -17.70 -12.07 2.53
N GLY A 103 -17.00 -10.98 2.87
CA GLY A 103 -15.60 -11.06 3.31
C GLY A 103 -14.62 -11.14 2.13
N ILE A 104 -13.34 -11.33 2.46
CA ILE A 104 -12.25 -11.53 1.49
C ILE A 104 -12.51 -12.69 0.52
N ARG A 105 -13.23 -13.73 0.96
CA ARG A 105 -13.64 -14.86 0.11
C ARG A 105 -14.54 -14.44 -1.04
N ALA A 106 -15.35 -13.39 -0.87
CA ALA A 106 -16.14 -12.84 -1.97
C ALA A 106 -15.23 -12.30 -3.08
N SER A 107 -14.24 -11.49 -2.71
CA SER A 107 -13.24 -10.96 -3.64
C SER A 107 -12.42 -12.07 -4.29
N ALA A 108 -12.10 -13.14 -3.58
CA ALA A 108 -11.40 -14.27 -4.15
C ALA A 108 -12.22 -15.04 -5.21
N ARG A 109 -13.51 -15.26 -4.96
CA ARG A 109 -14.41 -15.83 -5.97
C ARG A 109 -14.57 -14.90 -7.17
N SER A 110 -14.78 -13.61 -6.94
CA SER A 110 -14.88 -12.62 -8.02
C SER A 110 -13.62 -12.59 -8.88
N LEU A 111 -12.43 -12.68 -8.26
CA LEU A 111 -11.17 -12.75 -9.00
C LEU A 111 -11.11 -14.04 -9.84
N ALA A 112 -11.44 -15.19 -9.27
CA ALA A 112 -11.41 -16.48 -9.96
C ALA A 112 -12.39 -16.55 -11.15
N GLU A 113 -13.56 -15.92 -11.03
CA GLU A 113 -14.61 -15.93 -12.05
C GLU A 113 -14.38 -14.91 -13.17
N ALA A 114 -13.76 -13.76 -12.86
CA ALA A 114 -13.51 -12.70 -13.84
C ALA A 114 -12.39 -13.05 -14.81
N SER A 115 -12.55 -12.67 -16.08
CA SER A 115 -11.49 -12.77 -17.08
C SER A 115 -10.35 -11.81 -16.80
N ASP A 116 -9.15 -12.10 -17.30
CA ASP A 116 -7.97 -11.23 -17.15
C ASP A 116 -8.23 -9.82 -17.71
N ASP A 117 -8.97 -9.70 -18.82
CA ASP A 117 -9.28 -8.41 -19.44
C ASP A 117 -10.26 -7.59 -18.59
N GLU A 118 -11.24 -8.21 -17.94
CA GLU A 118 -12.14 -7.52 -17.01
C GLU A 118 -11.36 -6.95 -15.81
N VAL A 119 -10.49 -7.78 -15.20
CA VAL A 119 -9.66 -7.36 -14.05
C VAL A 119 -8.72 -6.22 -14.44
N LEU A 120 -8.03 -6.33 -15.58
CA LEU A 120 -7.10 -5.29 -16.05
C LEU A 120 -7.82 -4.01 -16.48
N SER A 121 -9.00 -4.12 -17.07
CA SER A 121 -9.82 -2.96 -17.45
C SER A 121 -10.25 -2.17 -16.21
N GLN A 122 -10.78 -2.86 -15.19
CA GLN A 122 -11.15 -2.26 -13.91
C GLN A 122 -9.93 -1.61 -13.24
N ALA A 123 -8.84 -2.36 -13.07
CA ALA A 123 -7.64 -1.85 -12.41
C ALA A 123 -7.03 -0.64 -13.14
N ARG A 124 -7.05 -0.63 -14.47
CA ARG A 124 -6.60 0.54 -15.26
C ARG A 124 -7.50 1.75 -15.07
N ALA A 125 -8.82 1.57 -14.99
CA ALA A 125 -9.74 2.66 -14.72
C ALA A 125 -9.47 3.29 -13.34
N LEU A 126 -9.33 2.45 -12.31
CA LEU A 126 -9.02 2.89 -10.95
C LEU A 126 -7.65 3.59 -10.87
N ALA A 127 -6.62 3.03 -11.52
CA ALA A 127 -5.33 3.71 -11.62
C ALA A 127 -5.44 5.06 -12.35
N GLY A 128 -6.32 5.20 -13.35
CA GLY A 128 -6.59 6.48 -14.00
C GLY A 128 -7.17 7.52 -13.04
N GLU A 129 -8.07 7.11 -12.15
CA GLU A 129 -8.63 7.99 -11.11
C GLU A 129 -7.57 8.36 -10.06
N MET A 130 -6.77 7.40 -9.60
CA MET A 130 -5.63 7.66 -8.71
C MET A 130 -4.66 8.69 -9.32
N LEU A 131 -4.38 8.58 -10.62
CA LEU A 131 -3.53 9.54 -11.33
C LEU A 131 -4.16 10.93 -11.39
N ALA A 132 -5.47 11.02 -11.62
CA ALA A 132 -6.20 12.28 -11.61
C ALA A 132 -6.16 12.97 -10.23
N HIS A 133 -6.04 12.18 -9.14
CA HIS A 133 -5.80 12.67 -7.78
C HIS A 133 -4.32 12.92 -7.45
N GLY A 134 -3.40 12.72 -8.40
CA GLY A 134 -1.98 13.05 -8.28
C GLY A 134 -1.08 11.89 -7.87
N THR A 135 -1.59 10.67 -7.72
CA THR A 135 -0.78 9.48 -7.45
C THR A 135 0.00 9.08 -8.69
N THR A 136 1.33 9.16 -8.60
CA THR A 136 2.24 8.82 -9.72
C THR A 136 3.01 7.53 -9.49
N THR A 137 2.97 6.99 -8.27
CA THR A 137 3.52 5.69 -7.90
C THR A 137 2.57 5.00 -6.94
N PHE A 138 2.31 3.71 -7.13
CA PHE A 138 1.51 2.94 -6.17
C PHE A 138 1.99 1.50 -5.99
N GLU A 139 1.74 0.91 -4.83
CA GLU A 139 1.97 -0.50 -4.55
C GLU A 139 0.77 -1.35 -5.00
N CYS A 140 1.03 -2.53 -5.58
CA CYS A 140 0.05 -3.54 -5.96
C CYS A 140 0.26 -4.79 -5.09
N LYS A 141 -0.66 -5.07 -4.16
CA LYS A 141 -0.65 -6.30 -3.36
C LYS A 141 -1.52 -7.38 -3.99
N SER A 142 -1.07 -8.64 -3.93
CA SER A 142 -1.92 -9.81 -4.20
C SER A 142 -2.83 -10.13 -2.99
N GLY A 143 -3.23 -11.39 -2.80
CA GLY A 143 -3.96 -11.80 -1.59
C GLY A 143 -5.46 -12.03 -1.76
N TYR A 144 -6.00 -11.76 -2.95
CA TYR A 144 -7.35 -12.20 -3.35
C TYR A 144 -7.34 -13.48 -4.17
N GLY A 145 -6.20 -14.17 -4.31
CA GLY A 145 -6.13 -15.45 -5.00
C GLY A 145 -6.57 -16.63 -4.14
N LEU A 146 -6.11 -16.66 -2.88
CA LEU A 146 -6.39 -17.71 -1.87
C LEU A 146 -6.21 -19.15 -2.40
N SER A 147 -5.32 -19.32 -3.36
CA SER A 147 -4.92 -20.56 -4.03
C SER A 147 -3.61 -20.29 -4.77
N ALA A 148 -2.77 -21.31 -5.00
CA ALA A 148 -1.52 -21.14 -5.74
C ALA A 148 -1.76 -20.54 -7.14
N GLU A 149 -2.78 -21.05 -7.87
CA GLU A 149 -3.16 -20.55 -9.18
C GLU A 149 -3.67 -19.09 -9.12
N GLY A 150 -4.56 -18.80 -8.17
CA GLY A 150 -5.14 -17.47 -8.00
C GLY A 150 -4.11 -16.40 -7.63
N GLU A 151 -3.19 -16.70 -6.72
CA GLU A 151 -2.14 -15.76 -6.30
C GLU A 151 -1.13 -15.52 -7.43
N THR A 152 -0.68 -16.59 -8.09
CA THR A 152 0.21 -16.50 -9.27
C THR A 152 -0.45 -15.67 -10.38
N ARG A 153 -1.76 -15.87 -10.59
CA ARG A 153 -2.54 -15.06 -11.51
C ARG A 153 -2.61 -13.59 -11.09
N ALA A 154 -2.88 -13.29 -9.82
CA ALA A 154 -2.93 -11.91 -9.32
C ALA A 154 -1.60 -11.17 -9.53
N ILE A 155 -0.47 -11.83 -9.24
CA ILE A 155 0.88 -11.27 -9.47
C ILE A 155 1.13 -11.02 -10.95
N ARG A 156 0.78 -11.98 -11.83
CA ARG A 156 0.87 -11.80 -13.28
C ARG A 156 0.02 -10.62 -13.77
N LEU A 157 -1.18 -10.44 -13.22
CA LEU A 157 -2.05 -9.31 -13.55
C LEU A 157 -1.48 -7.98 -13.05
N ALA A 158 -0.87 -7.94 -11.85
CA ALA A 158 -0.18 -6.75 -11.36
C ALA A 158 1.01 -6.36 -12.26
N ALA A 159 1.78 -7.35 -12.73
CA ALA A 159 2.84 -7.14 -13.71
C ALA A 159 2.31 -6.66 -15.07
N ALA A 160 1.18 -7.19 -15.54
CA ALA A 160 0.55 -6.73 -16.77
C ALA A 160 -0.02 -5.30 -16.63
N LEU A 161 -0.54 -4.93 -15.45
CA LEU A 161 -1.05 -3.59 -15.16
C LEU A 161 0.06 -2.54 -15.26
N SER A 162 1.28 -2.84 -14.78
CA SER A 162 2.41 -1.90 -14.81
C SER A 162 2.75 -1.41 -16.22
N GLY A 163 2.58 -2.27 -17.24
CA GLY A 163 2.76 -1.92 -18.65
C GLY A 163 1.55 -1.21 -19.29
N ARG A 164 0.44 -1.03 -18.56
CA ARG A 164 -0.83 -0.46 -19.05
C ARG A 164 -1.21 0.86 -18.38
N VAL A 165 -0.42 1.35 -17.43
CA VAL A 165 -0.64 2.60 -16.70
C VAL A 165 0.56 3.54 -16.83
N ALA A 166 0.35 4.84 -16.60
CA ALA A 166 1.43 5.82 -16.66
C ALA A 166 2.26 5.88 -15.35
N GLN A 167 1.65 5.47 -14.23
CA GLN A 167 2.31 5.43 -12.93
C GLN A 167 3.37 4.33 -12.86
N ARG A 168 4.32 4.52 -11.93
CA ARG A 168 5.20 3.44 -11.50
C ARG A 168 4.44 2.52 -10.54
N THR A 169 4.65 1.21 -10.67
CA THR A 169 4.10 0.25 -9.71
C THR A 169 5.20 -0.51 -8.98
N ARG A 170 4.87 -1.02 -7.79
CA ARG A 170 5.68 -1.99 -7.05
C ARG A 170 4.77 -3.14 -6.66
N SER A 171 5.20 -4.39 -6.88
CA SER A 171 4.38 -5.55 -6.55
C SER A 171 4.81 -6.17 -5.23
N THR A 172 3.82 -6.54 -4.43
CA THR A 172 3.97 -7.19 -3.13
C THR A 172 3.11 -8.46 -3.13
N ALA A 173 3.73 -9.60 -2.84
CA ALA A 173 3.02 -10.86 -2.74
C ALA A 173 2.45 -11.03 -1.32
N LEU A 174 1.14 -10.81 -1.18
CA LEU A 174 0.39 -10.96 0.07
C LEU A 174 -0.27 -12.35 0.10
N LEU A 175 0.55 -13.39 0.00
CA LEU A 175 0.09 -14.79 -0.09
C LEU A 175 -0.59 -15.26 1.21
N ALA A 176 -0.31 -14.58 2.32
CA ALA A 176 -0.89 -14.83 3.64
C ALA A 176 -1.87 -13.70 4.04
N HIS A 177 -2.83 -13.39 3.15
CA HIS A 177 -3.89 -12.40 3.42
C HIS A 177 -5.00 -12.97 4.30
N ALA A 178 -5.42 -14.20 4.05
CA ALA A 178 -6.39 -14.95 4.84
C ALA A 178 -6.12 -16.45 4.67
N VAL A 179 -6.64 -17.25 5.60
CA VAL A 179 -6.56 -18.71 5.51
C VAL A 179 -7.67 -19.21 4.57
N PRO A 180 -7.34 -19.92 3.47
CA PRO A 180 -8.36 -20.46 2.56
C PRO A 180 -9.21 -21.55 3.20
N ASP A 181 -10.40 -21.78 2.65
CA ASP A 181 -11.32 -22.80 3.16
C ASP A 181 -10.68 -24.20 3.09
N GLY A 182 -10.77 -24.94 4.19
CA GLY A 182 -10.18 -26.30 4.31
C GLY A 182 -8.70 -26.31 4.71
N TYR A 183 -8.07 -25.15 4.93
CA TYR A 183 -6.72 -25.04 5.47
C TYR A 183 -6.73 -24.59 6.94
N GLU A 184 -5.72 -25.06 7.67
CA GLU A 184 -5.25 -24.42 8.90
C GLU A 184 -4.12 -23.44 8.54
N ALA A 185 -3.93 -22.37 9.33
CA ALA A 185 -2.93 -21.33 9.03
C ALA A 185 -1.52 -21.89 8.78
N GLY A 186 -1.08 -22.87 9.59
CA GLY A 186 0.24 -23.50 9.43
C GLY A 186 0.37 -24.29 8.13
N ALA A 187 -0.69 -25.01 7.74
CA ALA A 187 -0.72 -25.77 6.48
C ALA A 187 -0.74 -24.83 5.26
N TRP A 188 -1.48 -23.71 5.35
CA TRP A 188 -1.44 -22.70 4.30
C TRP A 188 -0.06 -22.04 4.20
N MET A 189 0.62 -21.80 5.32
CA MET A 189 1.97 -21.24 5.30
C MET A 189 3.01 -22.19 4.67
N GLU A 190 2.81 -23.51 4.76
CA GLU A 190 3.58 -24.49 3.98
C GLU A 190 3.31 -24.36 2.48
N GLU A 191 2.05 -24.20 2.09
CA GLU A 191 1.66 -24.00 0.69
C GLU A 191 2.20 -22.67 0.13
N VAL A 192 2.20 -21.60 0.94
CA VAL A 192 2.81 -20.30 0.62
C VAL A 192 4.30 -20.46 0.32
N GLU A 193 5.04 -21.21 1.16
CA GLU A 193 6.46 -21.47 0.92
C GLU A 193 6.68 -22.29 -0.36
N ALA A 194 5.80 -23.26 -0.64
CA ALA A 194 5.88 -24.09 -1.83
C ALA A 194 5.59 -23.32 -3.14
N MET A 195 4.61 -22.42 -3.14
CA MET A 195 4.23 -21.66 -4.35
C MET A 195 5.13 -20.45 -4.63
N LEU A 196 5.93 -20.02 -3.65
CA LEU A 196 6.71 -18.79 -3.75
C LEU A 196 7.61 -18.72 -5.01
N PRO A 197 8.33 -19.79 -5.42
CA PRO A 197 9.10 -19.75 -6.66
C PRO A 197 8.28 -19.40 -7.91
N ASP A 198 7.09 -19.99 -8.04
CA ASP A 198 6.21 -19.76 -9.19
C ASP A 198 5.57 -18.37 -9.14
N ALA A 199 5.18 -17.92 -7.93
CA ALA A 199 4.68 -16.57 -7.68
C ALA A 199 5.71 -15.50 -8.09
N LEU A 200 6.99 -15.68 -7.71
CA LEU A 200 8.08 -14.77 -8.07
C LEU A 200 8.44 -14.84 -9.56
N ALA A 201 8.24 -15.99 -10.21
CA ALA A 201 8.44 -16.12 -11.65
C ALA A 201 7.33 -15.45 -12.48
N ALA A 202 6.15 -15.21 -11.89
CA ALA A 202 4.99 -14.64 -12.57
C ALA A 202 5.04 -13.11 -12.73
N GLY A 203 5.88 -12.41 -11.96
CA GLY A 203 5.99 -10.95 -12.00
C GLY A 203 7.17 -10.40 -11.18
N ASP A 204 7.45 -9.10 -11.34
CA ASP A 204 8.52 -8.40 -10.62
C ASP A 204 8.09 -8.07 -9.18
N VAL A 205 8.00 -9.11 -8.34
CA VAL A 205 7.66 -9.00 -6.92
C VAL A 205 8.86 -8.46 -6.15
N THR A 206 8.63 -7.41 -5.36
CA THR A 206 9.67 -6.70 -4.60
C THR A 206 9.56 -6.91 -3.09
N ALA A 207 8.40 -7.37 -2.62
CA ALA A 207 8.15 -7.59 -1.20
C ALA A 207 7.20 -8.77 -0.95
N LEU A 208 7.28 -9.34 0.23
CA LEU A 208 6.27 -10.24 0.81
C LEU A 208 5.47 -9.48 1.87
N ASP A 209 4.23 -9.91 2.08
CA ASP A 209 3.34 -9.33 3.09
C ASP A 209 2.52 -10.45 3.76
N ILE A 210 2.03 -10.16 4.96
CA ILE A 210 1.24 -11.08 5.78
C ILE A 210 0.25 -10.30 6.64
N TYR A 211 -0.96 -10.85 6.78
CA TYR A 211 -1.99 -10.32 7.67
C TYR A 211 -1.99 -11.04 9.02
N VAL A 212 -1.52 -10.35 10.07
CA VAL A 212 -1.37 -10.92 11.41
C VAL A 212 -2.51 -10.44 12.31
N GLU A 213 -3.54 -11.27 12.41
CA GLU A 213 -4.76 -11.00 13.15
C GLU A 213 -5.35 -12.32 13.66
N SER A 214 -6.16 -12.25 14.71
CA SER A 214 -6.80 -13.39 15.38
C SER A 214 -7.59 -14.32 14.44
N VAL A 215 -8.03 -13.81 13.29
CA VAL A 215 -8.81 -14.56 12.29
C VAL A 215 -7.97 -15.05 11.11
N ALA A 216 -6.67 -14.76 11.08
CA ALA A 216 -5.78 -15.07 9.96
C ALA A 216 -4.49 -15.76 10.45
N PHE A 217 -3.38 -15.02 10.50
CA PHE A 217 -2.08 -15.56 10.90
C PHE A 217 -1.61 -14.98 12.23
N ASP A 218 -0.68 -15.69 12.88
CA ASP A 218 -0.09 -15.27 14.16
C ASP A 218 1.39 -14.86 14.01
N ASN A 219 2.03 -14.59 15.14
CA ASN A 219 3.42 -14.14 15.20
C ASN A 219 4.43 -15.21 14.78
N ASP A 220 4.11 -16.50 14.88
CA ASP A 220 5.01 -17.56 14.41
C ASP A 220 5.02 -17.62 12.89
N HIS A 221 3.85 -17.44 12.27
CA HIS A 221 3.73 -17.27 10.81
C HIS A 221 4.44 -16.00 10.31
N LEU A 222 4.34 -14.88 11.04
CA LEU A 222 5.07 -13.65 10.71
C LEU A 222 6.59 -13.85 10.72
N ARG A 223 7.14 -14.56 11.72
CA ARG A 223 8.57 -14.90 11.74
C ARG A 223 8.96 -15.73 10.53
N ARG A 224 8.16 -16.75 10.18
CA ARG A 224 8.38 -17.58 9.00
C ARG A 224 8.32 -16.77 7.70
N MET A 225 7.39 -15.82 7.58
CA MET A 225 7.33 -14.92 6.43
C MET A 225 8.60 -14.06 6.33
N GLY A 226 9.11 -13.54 7.46
CA GLY A 226 10.38 -12.82 7.51
C GLY A 226 11.58 -13.67 7.09
N GLU A 227 11.61 -14.95 7.46
CA GLU A 227 12.64 -15.90 7.00
C GLU A 227 12.57 -16.12 5.49
N LEU A 228 11.36 -16.23 4.92
CA LEU A 228 11.17 -16.32 3.48
C LEU A 228 11.61 -15.04 2.76
N ALA A 229 11.20 -13.86 3.24
CA ALA A 229 11.60 -12.58 2.67
C ALA A 229 13.15 -12.47 2.61
N LYS A 230 13.84 -12.82 3.70
CA LYS A 230 15.31 -12.88 3.74
C LYS A 230 15.89 -13.90 2.76
N ARG A 231 15.33 -15.11 2.71
CA ARG A 231 15.79 -16.19 1.81
C ARG A 231 15.74 -15.79 0.35
N TYR A 232 14.70 -15.06 -0.05
CA TYR A 232 14.48 -14.61 -1.43
C TYR A 232 14.98 -13.18 -1.70
N SER A 233 15.62 -12.53 -0.71
CA SER A 233 16.11 -11.14 -0.82
C SER A 233 15.01 -10.13 -1.19
N LEU A 234 13.84 -10.29 -0.59
CA LEU A 234 12.67 -9.41 -0.75
C LEU A 234 12.45 -8.58 0.52
N ASP A 235 11.82 -7.41 0.36
CA ASP A 235 11.36 -6.64 1.50
C ASP A 235 10.22 -7.39 2.23
N LEU A 236 10.06 -7.14 3.52
CA LEU A 236 8.91 -7.63 4.30
C LEU A 236 7.98 -6.47 4.65
N ARG A 237 6.69 -6.64 4.39
CA ARG A 237 5.59 -5.81 4.88
C ARG A 237 4.76 -6.64 5.86
N ALA A 238 3.98 -5.99 6.71
CA ALA A 238 3.06 -6.72 7.57
C ALA A 238 1.84 -5.86 7.92
N HIS A 239 0.65 -6.37 7.61
CA HIS A 239 -0.58 -5.83 8.15
C HIS A 239 -0.74 -6.32 9.59
N VAL A 240 -0.74 -5.39 10.54
CA VAL A 240 -0.69 -5.72 11.97
C VAL A 240 -1.55 -4.78 12.79
N LYS A 241 -2.03 -5.28 13.93
CA LYS A 241 -2.72 -4.47 14.95
C LYS A 241 -3.94 -3.69 14.40
N GLN A 242 -4.66 -4.24 13.43
CA GLN A 242 -5.89 -3.60 12.92
C GLN A 242 -7.02 -3.72 13.96
N PHE A 243 -7.30 -4.93 14.46
CA PHE A 243 -8.41 -5.15 15.38
C PHE A 243 -7.97 -5.55 16.79
N ASN A 244 -6.77 -6.10 16.95
CA ASN A 244 -6.25 -6.55 18.25
C ASN A 244 -4.89 -5.93 18.62
N ALA A 245 -4.44 -6.12 19.87
CA ALA A 245 -3.18 -5.61 20.39
C ALA A 245 -2.04 -6.66 20.50
N ASN A 246 -1.98 -7.66 19.61
CA ASN A 246 -1.18 -8.90 19.72
C ASN A 246 0.37 -8.87 19.59
N HIS A 247 1.20 -8.04 20.21
CA HIS A 247 2.69 -8.10 20.06
C HIS A 247 3.32 -8.29 18.64
N SER A 248 2.57 -8.12 17.55
CA SER A 248 3.02 -8.38 16.18
C SER A 248 4.02 -7.35 15.67
N VAL A 249 3.96 -6.11 16.14
CA VAL A 249 4.90 -5.04 15.74
C VAL A 249 6.33 -5.38 16.16
N PRO A 250 6.64 -5.69 17.44
CA PRO A 250 7.98 -6.13 17.82
C PRO A 250 8.49 -7.33 17.01
N VAL A 251 7.61 -8.31 16.74
CA VAL A 251 7.97 -9.47 15.91
C VAL A 251 8.28 -9.08 14.46
N ALA A 252 7.52 -8.14 13.88
CA ALA A 252 7.77 -7.62 12.53
C ALA A 252 9.11 -6.87 12.47
N LEU A 253 9.44 -6.08 13.50
CA LEU A 253 10.72 -5.37 13.60
C LEU A 253 11.89 -6.35 13.68
N GLU A 254 11.81 -7.40 14.51
CA GLU A 254 12.81 -8.48 14.59
C GLU A 254 12.95 -9.24 13.26
N ALA A 255 11.83 -9.43 12.56
CA ALA A 255 11.80 -10.05 11.24
C ALA A 255 12.42 -9.16 10.15
N GLY A 256 12.65 -7.87 10.42
CA GLY A 256 13.23 -6.91 9.47
C GLY A 256 12.19 -6.30 8.53
N ALA A 257 10.94 -6.17 8.98
CA ALA A 257 9.88 -5.54 8.20
C ALA A 257 10.26 -4.10 7.81
N ARG A 258 10.06 -3.77 6.53
CA ARG A 258 10.25 -2.44 5.99
C ARG A 258 9.06 -1.52 6.29
N SER A 259 7.87 -2.08 6.42
CA SER A 259 6.71 -1.39 7.00
C SER A 259 5.85 -2.31 7.85
N VAL A 260 5.09 -1.66 8.74
CA VAL A 260 3.97 -2.24 9.45
C VAL A 260 2.75 -1.36 9.22
N ASP A 261 1.63 -1.98 8.87
CA ASP A 261 0.49 -1.31 8.25
C ASP A 261 -0.77 -1.45 9.14
N HIS A 262 -1.68 -0.46 9.11
CA HIS A 262 -2.81 -0.22 10.03
C HIS A 262 -2.42 0.43 11.36
N LEU A 263 -2.04 -0.36 12.39
CA LEU A 263 -1.66 0.12 13.73
C LEU A 263 -2.80 0.73 14.59
N ALA A 264 -4.06 0.54 14.21
CA ALA A 264 -5.25 1.01 14.93
C ALA A 264 -5.30 0.61 16.42
N CYS A 265 -4.78 -0.57 16.75
CA CYS A 265 -4.70 -1.13 18.11
C CYS A 265 -3.26 -1.19 18.66
N LEU A 266 -2.36 -0.31 18.19
CA LEU A 266 -0.99 -0.21 18.68
C LEU A 266 -0.96 0.29 20.14
N PRO A 267 -0.39 -0.46 21.09
CA PRO A 267 -0.25 0.01 22.47
C PRO A 267 0.92 1.00 22.61
N GLU A 268 0.84 1.87 23.61
CA GLU A 268 1.80 2.96 23.83
C GLU A 268 3.24 2.47 24.08
N ASP A 269 3.39 1.30 24.70
CA ASP A 269 4.69 0.69 25.01
C ASP A 269 5.43 0.14 23.77
N GLU A 270 4.75 -0.03 22.64
CA GLU A 270 5.35 -0.45 21.36
C GLU A 270 5.82 0.75 20.50
N LEU A 271 5.46 1.99 20.83
CA LEU A 271 5.83 3.20 20.08
C LEU A 271 7.35 3.39 19.97
N ALA A 272 8.08 3.14 21.06
CA ALA A 272 9.52 3.32 21.12
C ALA A 272 10.26 2.37 20.15
N GLY A 273 9.71 1.16 19.93
CA GLY A 273 10.27 0.20 18.98
C GLY A 273 10.25 0.74 17.55
N LEU A 274 9.11 1.31 17.12
CA LEU A 274 8.97 1.92 15.80
C LEU A 274 9.80 3.19 15.64
N ALA A 275 9.90 4.01 16.70
CA ALA A 275 10.76 5.19 16.70
C ALA A 275 12.24 4.84 16.48
N GLY A 276 12.71 3.74 17.07
CA GLY A 276 14.10 3.28 16.97
C GLY A 276 14.44 2.50 15.69
N ALA A 277 13.46 2.13 14.87
CA ALA A 277 13.65 1.27 13.70
C ALA A 277 13.54 2.04 12.37
N GLU A 278 14.14 1.52 11.30
CA GLU A 278 13.91 1.97 9.92
C GLU A 278 12.73 1.24 9.25
N THR A 279 11.65 1.12 10.00
CA THR A 279 10.38 0.54 9.58
C THR A 279 9.34 1.65 9.50
N ALA A 280 8.65 1.76 8.36
CA ALA A 280 7.56 2.72 8.21
C ALA A 280 6.29 2.23 8.93
N ALA A 281 5.68 3.12 9.70
CA ALA A 281 4.32 2.98 10.19
C ALA A 281 3.36 3.51 9.10
N VAL A 282 2.72 2.60 8.38
CA VAL A 282 1.76 2.93 7.32
C VAL A 282 0.38 3.06 7.94
N LEU A 283 -0.13 4.29 7.96
CA LEU A 283 -1.43 4.64 8.52
C LEU A 283 -2.49 4.62 7.42
N LEU A 284 -3.63 3.98 7.70
CA LEU A 284 -4.66 3.68 6.70
C LEU A 284 -6.03 4.25 7.13
N PRO A 285 -6.17 5.59 7.23
CA PRO A 285 -7.34 6.22 7.83
C PRO A 285 -8.64 5.95 7.04
N GLY A 286 -8.56 5.67 5.74
CA GLY A 286 -9.73 5.32 4.92
C GLY A 286 -10.42 4.05 5.39
N ALA A 287 -9.63 2.99 5.68
CA ALA A 287 -10.14 1.74 6.22
C ALA A 287 -10.71 1.93 7.63
N GLU A 288 -9.98 2.64 8.49
CA GLU A 288 -10.40 2.89 9.88
C GLU A 288 -11.71 3.69 9.94
N PHE A 289 -11.85 4.72 9.09
CA PHE A 289 -13.06 5.53 9.01
C PHE A 289 -14.26 4.74 8.50
N LEU A 290 -14.11 4.01 7.40
CA LEU A 290 -15.22 3.27 6.78
C LEU A 290 -15.58 1.98 7.52
N GLY A 291 -14.64 1.41 8.28
CA GLY A 291 -14.85 0.25 9.13
C GLY A 291 -15.36 0.59 10.54
N GLU A 292 -15.51 1.88 10.88
CA GLU A 292 -15.76 2.35 12.25
C GLU A 292 -14.75 1.74 13.26
N GLU A 293 -13.49 1.64 12.85
CA GLU A 293 -12.41 1.05 13.62
C GLU A 293 -11.77 2.08 14.56
N ARG A 294 -10.80 1.64 15.37
CA ARG A 294 -9.94 2.59 16.09
C ARG A 294 -9.02 3.27 15.08
N VAL A 295 -8.66 4.52 15.35
CA VAL A 295 -7.68 5.25 14.54
C VAL A 295 -6.30 5.02 15.11
N ALA A 296 -5.33 4.71 14.24
CA ALA A 296 -3.93 4.56 14.65
C ALA A 296 -3.42 5.81 15.39
N PRO A 297 -2.52 5.66 16.39
CA PRO A 297 -2.04 6.77 17.21
C PRO A 297 -0.98 7.62 16.47
N ALA A 298 -1.34 8.17 15.31
CA ALA A 298 -0.46 8.86 14.36
C ALA A 298 0.34 9.99 15.00
N ARG A 299 -0.29 10.82 15.85
CA ARG A 299 0.39 11.88 16.60
C ARG A 299 1.43 11.31 17.56
N ALA A 300 1.09 10.29 18.34
CA ALA A 300 2.03 9.69 19.27
C ALA A 300 3.21 9.02 18.56
N LEU A 301 2.98 8.35 17.43
CA LEU A 301 4.02 7.80 16.56
C LEU A 301 4.96 8.89 16.02
N ALA A 302 4.40 9.97 15.49
CA ALA A 302 5.18 11.09 14.96
C ALA A 302 6.01 11.77 16.07
N ASP A 303 5.40 12.06 17.22
CA ASP A 303 6.07 12.69 18.35
C ASP A 303 7.21 11.81 18.90
N ALA A 304 7.00 10.48 18.94
CA ALA A 304 8.03 9.51 19.31
C ALA A 304 9.19 9.42 18.30
N GLY A 305 8.98 9.88 17.06
CA GLY A 305 10.00 9.88 16.00
C GLY A 305 9.91 8.71 15.03
N ALA A 306 8.80 7.98 14.98
CA ALA A 306 8.56 6.94 13.99
C ALA A 306 8.47 7.52 12.57
N ILE A 307 8.81 6.70 11.57
CA ILE A 307 8.58 7.04 10.15
C ILE A 307 7.08 6.85 9.89
N CYS A 308 6.32 7.93 9.82
CA CYS A 308 4.88 7.85 9.53
C CYS A 308 4.63 8.10 8.04
N VAL A 309 3.86 7.23 7.40
CA VAL A 309 3.42 7.39 6.01
C VAL A 309 1.93 7.07 5.90
N LEU A 310 1.29 7.56 4.83
CA LEU A 310 -0.11 7.31 4.53
C LEU A 310 -0.24 6.34 3.36
N GLY A 311 -1.25 5.48 3.41
CA GLY A 311 -1.72 4.68 2.28
C GLY A 311 -3.24 4.82 2.14
N SER A 312 -3.75 4.69 0.92
CA SER A 312 -5.20 4.71 0.71
C SER A 312 -5.88 3.43 1.22
N ASP A 313 -5.11 2.34 1.31
CA ASP A 313 -5.62 0.97 1.44
C ASP A 313 -6.60 0.61 0.33
N LEU A 314 -6.48 1.16 -0.88
CA LEU A 314 -7.47 0.93 -1.95
C LEU A 314 -7.74 -0.56 -2.14
N ASN A 315 -8.95 -0.98 -1.77
CA ASN A 315 -9.38 -2.35 -1.83
C ASN A 315 -10.92 -2.42 -1.94
N PRO A 316 -11.50 -3.53 -2.44
CA PRO A 316 -12.93 -3.65 -2.71
C PRO A 316 -13.81 -3.62 -1.47
N GLY A 317 -13.23 -3.55 -0.27
CA GLY A 317 -13.84 -4.08 0.92
C GLY A 317 -13.84 -3.24 2.18
N THR A 318 -12.71 -2.65 2.54
CA THR A 318 -12.58 -1.82 3.75
C THR A 318 -12.29 -0.38 3.37
N SER A 319 -11.56 -0.14 2.27
CA SER A 319 -11.25 1.22 1.81
C SER A 319 -11.40 1.36 0.27
N PRO A 320 -12.59 1.68 -0.25
CA PRO A 320 -12.80 2.13 -1.63
C PRO A 320 -12.29 3.57 -1.86
N VAL A 321 -11.14 3.94 -1.29
CA VAL A 321 -10.54 5.29 -1.40
C VAL A 321 -9.47 5.29 -2.49
N LEU A 322 -9.61 6.18 -3.47
CA LEU A 322 -8.77 6.23 -4.69
C LEU A 322 -7.79 7.41 -4.70
N SER A 323 -7.54 8.01 -3.53
CA SER A 323 -6.81 9.26 -3.36
C SER A 323 -5.82 9.13 -2.21
N ILE A 324 -4.66 9.79 -2.31
CA ILE A 324 -3.69 9.92 -1.19
C ILE A 324 -3.90 11.17 -0.35
N PRO A 325 -4.41 12.29 -0.90
CA PRO A 325 -5.12 13.24 -0.08
C PRO A 325 -6.29 12.50 0.61
N VAL A 326 -6.04 11.99 1.82
CA VAL A 326 -6.95 11.23 2.69
C VAL A 326 -7.11 11.91 4.03
#